data_AF-A0ABD0YXT0-F1
#
_entry.id   AF-A0ABD0YXT0-F1
#
_cell.length_a   1.000
_cell.length_b   1.000
_cell.length_c   1.000
_cell.angle_alpha   90.00
_cell.angle_beta   90.00
_cell.angle_gamma   90.00
#
_symmetry.space_group_name_H-M   'P 1'
#
loop_
_entity.id
_entity.type
_entity.pdbx_description
1 polymer ?
#
loop_
_entity_poly.entity_id
_entity_poly.type
_entity_poly.pdbx_seq_one_letter_code
_entity_poly.pdbx_strand_id
1 'polypeptide(L)'
;MASNLPSFLCHYNSYGWDIVNLLHSSMLPDVRRSALREMVGAYRDTLLETFKTFGHPADIVPTELDIVLEIRRLNFASFLVCCSHLPATLSPPGQGLDMEAIGQDSSTTVFHNAAMYTNEIYDRAIKDDIERFMDEGLF
;
A
#
# COMPACT_ATOMS: atom_id res chain seq x y z
N MET A 1 -16.81 -24.91 6.24
CA MET A 1 -17.07 -24.46 4.86
C MET A 1 -16.07 -23.38 4.56
N ALA A 2 -15.11 -23.63 3.66
CA ALA A 2 -14.17 -22.60 3.26
C ALA A 2 -14.94 -21.50 2.52
N SER A 3 -14.97 -20.29 3.07
CA SER A 3 -15.49 -19.12 2.39
C SER A 3 -14.60 -18.87 1.17
N ASN A 4 -15.14 -19.10 -0.02
CA ASN A 4 -14.58 -18.56 -1.26
C ASN A 4 -14.80 -17.05 -1.24
N LEU A 5 -14.08 -16.33 -0.39
CA LEU A 5 -13.86 -14.91 -0.59
C LEU A 5 -13.04 -14.82 -1.89
N PRO A 6 -13.55 -14.16 -2.95
CA PRO A 6 -12.69 -13.81 -4.08
C PRO A 6 -11.47 -13.10 -3.51
N SER A 7 -10.27 -13.41 -4.01
CA SER A 7 -9.07 -12.66 -3.65
C SER A 7 -9.17 -11.26 -4.27
N PHE A 8 -10.04 -10.40 -3.75
CA PHE A 8 -10.18 -9.00 -4.18
C PHE A 8 -8.88 -8.20 -4.00
N LEU A 9 -7.89 -8.78 -3.30
CA LEU A 9 -6.56 -8.22 -3.11
C LEU A 9 -5.58 -8.53 -4.25
N CYS A 10 -5.84 -9.58 -5.04
CA CYS A 10 -4.96 -10.00 -6.14
C CYS A 10 -5.67 -9.77 -7.47
N HIS A 11 -5.23 -8.76 -8.21
CA HIS A 11 -5.76 -8.41 -9.53
C HIS A 11 -4.65 -7.88 -10.44
N TYR A 12 -4.87 -7.92 -11.75
CA TYR A 12 -3.95 -7.30 -12.70
C TYR A 12 -3.92 -5.78 -12.48
N ASN A 13 -2.72 -5.25 -12.27
CA ASN A 13 -2.48 -3.82 -12.09
C ASN A 13 -1.08 -3.44 -12.60
N SER A 14 -0.72 -2.18 -12.49
CA SER A 14 0.67 -1.73 -12.70
C SER A 14 1.63 -2.39 -11.70
N TYR A 15 2.86 -2.67 -12.12
CA TYR A 15 3.91 -3.20 -11.23
C TYR A 15 4.22 -2.27 -10.05
N GLY A 16 4.00 -0.96 -10.22
CA GLY A 16 4.18 0.03 -9.15
C GLY A 16 3.14 -0.11 -8.03
N TRP A 17 1.97 -0.66 -8.34
CA TRP A 17 0.90 -0.85 -7.36
C TRP A 17 1.33 -1.76 -6.21
N ASP A 18 1.95 -2.89 -6.50
CA ASP A 18 2.36 -3.84 -5.47
C ASP A 18 3.42 -3.24 -4.54
N ILE A 19 4.34 -2.44 -5.10
CA ILE A 19 5.36 -1.73 -4.32
C ILE A 19 4.71 -0.66 -3.45
N VAL A 20 3.80 0.16 -4.01
CA VAL A 20 3.05 1.17 -3.25
C VAL A 20 2.27 0.52 -2.12
N ASN A 21 1.52 -0.53 -2.42
CA ASN A 21 0.68 -1.21 -1.44
C ASN A 21 1.52 -1.83 -0.32
N LEU A 22 2.63 -2.51 -0.65
CA LEU A 22 3.53 -3.11 0.34
C LEU A 22 4.24 -2.04 1.19
N LEU A 23 4.80 -1.01 0.55
CA LEU A 23 5.53 0.03 1.24
C LEU A 23 4.61 0.82 2.18
N HIS A 24 3.49 1.31 1.67
CA HIS A 24 2.62 2.25 2.40
C HIS A 24 1.65 1.58 3.38
N SER A 25 1.50 0.25 3.34
CA SER A 25 0.80 -0.51 4.39
C SER A 25 1.68 -0.83 5.60
N SER A 26 2.99 -0.59 5.54
CA SER A 26 3.90 -0.79 6.67
C SER A 26 3.52 0.12 7.85
N MET A 27 3.35 -0.47 9.04
CA MET A 27 3.10 0.28 10.28
C MET A 27 4.32 1.10 10.73
N LEU A 28 5.51 0.82 10.21
CA LEU A 28 6.75 1.50 10.58
C LEU A 28 6.98 2.74 9.69
N PRO A 29 6.93 3.97 10.23
CA PRO A 29 7.09 5.18 9.42
C PRO A 29 8.43 5.26 8.70
N ASP A 30 9.52 4.86 9.37
CA ASP A 30 10.85 4.89 8.77
C ASP A 30 10.92 4.03 7.50
N VAL A 31 10.32 2.84 7.53
CA VAL A 31 10.24 1.97 6.36
C VAL A 31 9.52 2.67 5.21
N ARG A 32 8.35 3.30 5.47
CA ARG A 32 7.59 4.02 4.42
C ARG A 32 8.38 5.17 3.79
N ARG A 33 9.31 5.77 4.52
CA ARG A 33 10.02 6.99 4.12
C ARG A 33 11.39 6.72 3.50
N SER A 34 12.08 5.67 3.94
CA SER A 34 13.46 5.39 3.50
C SER A 34 13.62 4.14 2.63
N ALA A 35 12.68 3.18 2.70
CA ALA A 35 12.88 1.87 2.07
C ALA A 35 12.59 1.83 0.56
N LEU A 36 12.02 2.89 -0.03
CA LEU A 36 11.58 2.89 -1.43
C LEU A 36 12.71 2.48 -2.39
N ARG A 37 13.91 3.06 -2.24
CA ARG A 37 15.04 2.75 -3.12
C ARG A 37 15.45 1.27 -3.02
N GLU A 38 15.55 0.75 -1.79
CA GLU A 38 15.92 -0.64 -1.55
C GLU A 38 14.86 -1.60 -2.10
N MET A 39 13.57 -1.30 -1.89
CA MET A 39 12.46 -2.07 -2.44
C MET A 39 12.45 -2.09 -3.96
N VAL A 40 12.67 -0.94 -4.62
CA VAL A 40 12.73 -0.87 -6.08
C VAL A 40 13.89 -1.69 -6.63
N GLY A 41 15.07 -1.61 -6.02
CA GLY A 41 16.24 -2.41 -6.41
C GLY A 41 15.96 -3.91 -6.28
N ALA A 42 15.50 -4.35 -5.10
CA ALA A 42 15.18 -5.76 -4.86
C ALA A 42 14.07 -6.29 -5.78
N TYR A 43 13.02 -5.49 -6.03
CA TYR A 43 11.95 -5.82 -6.95
C TYR A 43 12.48 -6.01 -8.37
N ARG A 44 13.27 -5.06 -8.86
CA ARG A 44 13.84 -5.10 -10.21
C ARG A 44 14.78 -6.29 -10.39
N ASP A 45 15.67 -6.54 -9.44
CA ASP A 45 16.62 -7.66 -9.52
C ASP A 45 15.88 -8.99 -9.55
N THR A 46 14.86 -9.15 -8.72
CA THR A 46 14.01 -10.35 -8.71
C THR A 46 13.25 -10.51 -10.02
N LEU A 47 12.69 -9.42 -10.56
CA LEU A 47 11.98 -9.43 -11.83
C LEU A 47 12.91 -9.82 -12.98
N LEU A 48 14.13 -9.28 -12.99
CA LEU A 48 15.15 -9.58 -13.99
C LEU A 48 15.56 -11.06 -13.96
N GLU A 49 15.85 -11.62 -12.77
CA GLU A 49 16.19 -13.04 -12.62
C GLU A 49 15.02 -13.95 -13.00
N THR A 50 13.80 -13.55 -12.68
CA THR A 50 12.59 -14.28 -13.08
C THR A 50 12.46 -14.32 -14.61
N PHE A 51 12.62 -13.19 -15.29
CA PHE A 51 12.53 -13.12 -16.75
C PHE A 51 13.62 -13.95 -17.43
N LYS A 52 14.86 -13.88 -16.92
CA LYS A 52 15.97 -14.73 -17.39
C LYS A 52 15.64 -16.21 -17.25
N THR A 53 15.07 -16.61 -16.12
CA THR A 53 14.70 -18.01 -15.85
C THR A 53 13.70 -18.55 -16.88
N PHE A 54 12.78 -17.71 -17.35
CA PHE A 54 11.79 -18.08 -18.37
C PHE A 54 12.25 -17.81 -19.82
N GLY A 55 13.51 -17.43 -20.03
CA GLY A 55 14.07 -17.20 -21.37
C GLY A 55 13.57 -15.91 -22.03
N HIS A 56 13.06 -14.96 -21.25
CA HIS A 56 12.65 -13.65 -21.76
C HIS A 56 13.86 -12.71 -21.89
N PRO A 57 13.84 -11.80 -22.87
CA PRO A 57 14.85 -10.75 -23.01
C PRO A 57 14.95 -9.86 -21.75
N ALA A 58 16.12 -9.30 -21.48
CA ALA A 58 16.32 -8.44 -20.31
C ALA A 58 15.82 -6.99 -20.53
N ASP A 59 15.70 -6.55 -21.78
CA ASP A 59 15.32 -5.20 -22.19
C ASP A 59 13.82 -4.91 -22.00
N ILE A 60 12.99 -5.94 -21.83
CA ILE A 60 11.57 -5.77 -21.50
C ILE A 60 11.32 -5.53 -20.01
N VAL A 61 12.34 -5.71 -19.16
CA VAL A 61 12.25 -5.45 -17.71
C VAL A 61 12.38 -3.95 -17.47
N PRO A 62 11.45 -3.31 -16.72
CA PRO A 62 11.51 -1.87 -16.46
C PRO A 62 12.79 -1.47 -15.74
N THR A 63 13.30 -0.28 -16.04
CA THR A 63 14.43 0.30 -15.32
C THR A 63 14.00 0.75 -13.92
N GLU A 64 14.95 0.96 -13.01
CA GLU A 64 14.64 1.54 -11.69
C GLU A 64 13.95 2.90 -11.83
N LEU A 65 14.34 3.70 -12.83
CA LEU A 65 13.73 4.99 -13.10
C LEU A 65 12.26 4.83 -13.54
N ASP A 66 11.97 3.87 -14.42
CA ASP A 66 10.59 3.58 -14.85
C ASP A 66 9.72 3.20 -13.64
N ILE A 67 10.26 2.37 -12.74
CA ILE A 67 9.57 1.95 -11.51
C ILE A 67 9.30 3.14 -10.60
N VAL A 68 10.31 3.99 -10.37
CA VAL A 68 10.14 5.20 -9.53
C VAL A 68 9.14 6.17 -10.13
N LEU A 69 9.14 6.35 -11.45
CA LEU A 69 8.17 7.22 -12.13
C LEU A 69 6.74 6.68 -12.02
N GLU A 70 6.56 5.36 -12.13
CA GLU A 70 5.24 4.74 -11.95
C GLU A 70 4.75 4.87 -10.51
N ILE A 71 5.62 4.67 -9.51
CA ILE A 71 5.28 4.89 -8.10
C ILE A 71 4.88 6.34 -7.84
N ARG A 72 5.59 7.31 -8.44
CA ARG A 72 5.21 8.73 -8.37
C ARG A 72 3.85 8.99 -9.02
N ARG A 73 3.54 8.35 -10.16
CA ARG A 73 2.20 8.44 -10.78
C ARG A 73 1.11 7.93 -9.83
N LEU A 74 1.45 6.97 -8.98
CA LEU A 74 0.57 6.36 -7.98
C LEU A 74 0.58 7.10 -6.63
N ASN A 75 1.11 8.32 -6.53
CA ASN A 75 1.22 9.01 -5.23
C ASN A 75 -0.14 9.20 -4.52
N PHE A 76 -1.21 9.45 -5.29
CA PHE A 76 -2.57 9.49 -4.74
C PHE A 76 -3.02 8.13 -4.19
N ALA A 77 -2.65 7.04 -4.84
CA ALA A 77 -2.90 5.70 -4.31
C ALA A 77 -2.09 5.45 -3.02
N SER A 78 -0.84 5.91 -2.95
CA SER A 78 -0.03 5.84 -1.71
C SER A 78 -0.73 6.54 -0.55
N PHE A 79 -1.28 7.74 -0.79
CA PHE A 79 -2.10 8.46 0.18
C PHE A 79 -3.31 7.63 0.62
N LEU A 80 -4.08 7.08 -0.33
CA LEU A 80 -5.24 6.25 -0.02
C LEU A 80 -4.89 5.00 0.80
N VAL A 81 -3.78 4.32 0.47
CA VAL A 81 -3.30 3.16 1.24
C VAL A 81 -2.98 3.57 2.67
N CYS A 82 -2.21 4.65 2.84
CA CYS A 82 -1.89 5.19 4.16
C CYS A 82 -3.14 5.52 4.98
N CYS A 83 -4.13 6.22 4.38
CA CYS A 83 -5.34 6.63 5.09
C CYS A 83 -6.37 5.52 5.28
N SER A 84 -6.27 4.39 4.57
CA SER A 84 -7.21 3.26 4.73
C SER A 84 -6.63 2.14 5.59
N HIS A 85 -5.36 1.78 5.40
CA HIS A 85 -4.75 0.62 6.03
C HIS A 85 -4.15 0.93 7.40
N LEU A 86 -3.46 2.07 7.54
CA LEU A 86 -2.84 2.42 8.82
C LEU A 86 -3.82 2.65 9.97
N PRO A 87 -4.95 3.37 9.81
CA PRO A 87 -5.88 3.53 10.92
C PRO A 87 -6.50 2.18 11.32
N ALA A 88 -6.78 1.29 10.36
CA ALA A 88 -7.28 -0.05 10.65
C ALA A 88 -6.27 -0.92 11.41
N THR A 89 -4.99 -0.86 11.04
CA THR A 89 -3.92 -1.70 11.63
C THR A 89 -3.37 -1.17 12.95
N LEU A 90 -3.38 0.15 13.15
CA LEU A 90 -2.90 0.79 14.38
C LEU A 90 -4.01 0.97 15.43
N SER A 91 -5.25 0.62 15.10
CA SER A 91 -6.37 0.71 16.03
C SER A 91 -6.21 -0.21 17.24
N PRO A 92 -6.62 0.22 18.44
CA PRO A 92 -6.69 -0.66 19.59
C PRO A 92 -7.61 -1.87 19.33
N PRO A 93 -7.40 -3.00 20.04
CA PRO A 93 -8.30 -4.14 19.97
C PRO A 93 -9.77 -3.72 20.19
N GLY A 94 -10.66 -4.15 19.30
CA GLY A 94 -12.09 -3.81 19.35
C GLY A 94 -12.46 -2.43 18.80
N GLN A 95 -11.50 -1.63 18.34
CA GLN A 95 -11.73 -0.32 17.71
C GLN A 95 -11.28 -0.26 16.25
N GLY A 96 -10.82 -1.37 15.66
CA GLY A 96 -10.44 -1.45 14.24
C GLY A 96 -11.63 -1.68 13.30
N LEU A 97 -11.32 -2.10 12.07
CA LEU A 97 -12.32 -2.56 11.11
C LEU A 97 -12.83 -3.95 11.49
N ASP A 98 -14.15 -4.12 11.50
CA ASP A 98 -14.78 -5.43 11.62
C ASP A 98 -14.85 -6.09 10.24
N MET A 99 -13.80 -6.85 9.91
CA MET A 99 -13.69 -7.55 8.62
C MET A 99 -14.77 -8.63 8.44
N GLU A 100 -15.30 -9.19 9.53
CA GLU A 100 -16.38 -10.19 9.48
C GLU A 100 -17.69 -9.52 9.10
N ALA A 101 -18.01 -8.39 9.74
CA ALA A 101 -19.18 -7.58 9.40
C ALA A 101 -19.10 -7.08 7.95
N ILE A 102 -17.93 -6.61 7.49
CA ILE A 102 -17.72 -6.15 6.10
C ILE A 102 -17.99 -7.28 5.08
N GLY A 103 -17.60 -8.51 5.40
CA GLY A 103 -17.83 -9.66 4.54
C GLY A 103 -19.30 -10.10 4.46
N GLN A 104 -20.11 -9.73 5.46
CA GLN A 104 -21.53 -10.08 5.56
C GLN A 104 -22.45 -8.97 5.06
N ASP A 105 -22.06 -7.71 5.23
CA ASP A 105 -22.81 -6.53 4.80
C ASP A 105 -21.85 -5.49 4.18
N SER A 106 -22.05 -5.24 2.88
CA SER A 106 -21.26 -4.26 2.11
C SER A 106 -21.82 -2.82 2.20
N SER A 107 -22.77 -2.56 3.10
CA SER A 107 -23.27 -1.21 3.36
C SER A 107 -22.17 -0.30 3.90
N THR A 108 -22.17 0.97 3.46
CA THR A 108 -21.17 1.98 3.84
C THR A 108 -21.11 2.24 5.35
N THR A 109 -22.17 1.91 6.09
CA THR A 109 -22.25 2.00 7.55
C THR A 109 -21.28 1.07 8.28
N VAL A 110 -20.96 -0.10 7.73
CA VAL A 110 -20.01 -1.05 8.35
C VAL A 110 -18.56 -0.59 8.19
N PHE A 111 -18.26 0.16 7.12
CA PHE A 111 -16.93 0.71 6.85
C PHE A 111 -16.60 1.96 7.70
N HIS A 112 -17.60 2.58 8.32
CA HIS A 112 -17.44 3.88 8.97
C HIS A 112 -17.15 3.75 10.47
N ASN A 113 -15.90 3.44 10.82
CA ASN A 113 -15.41 3.58 12.20
C ASN A 113 -14.47 4.81 12.31
N ALA A 114 -15.06 5.98 12.58
CA ALA A 114 -14.33 7.23 12.68
C ALA A 114 -13.32 7.27 13.85
N ALA A 115 -13.51 6.45 14.88
CA ALA A 115 -12.63 6.42 16.05
C ALA A 115 -11.20 5.97 15.71
N MET A 116 -11.03 5.19 14.62
CA MET A 116 -9.71 4.77 14.14
C MET A 116 -8.81 5.96 13.76
N TYR A 117 -9.43 7.06 13.30
CA TYR A 117 -8.72 8.25 12.82
C TYR A 117 -8.36 9.23 13.94
N THR A 118 -8.94 9.08 15.14
CA THR A 118 -8.67 9.95 16.29
C THR A 118 -7.66 9.33 17.27
N ASN A 119 -7.02 8.22 16.88
CA ASN A 119 -6.01 7.54 17.68
C ASN A 119 -4.65 8.27 17.60
N GLU A 120 -4.08 8.63 18.75
CA GLU A 120 -2.76 9.28 18.85
C GLU A 120 -1.61 8.47 18.23
N ILE A 121 -1.70 7.13 18.22
CA ILE A 121 -0.71 6.27 17.56
C ILE A 121 -0.76 6.48 16.05
N TYR A 122 -1.96 6.52 15.48
CA TYR A 122 -2.16 6.79 14.05
C TYR A 122 -1.71 8.20 13.69
N ASP A 123 -2.14 9.21 14.45
CA ASP A 123 -1.79 10.62 14.23
C ASP A 123 -0.27 10.82 14.19
N ARG A 124 0.45 10.32 15.20
CA ARG A 124 1.92 10.39 15.23
C ARG A 124 2.59 9.62 14.09
N ALA A 125 2.02 8.49 13.68
CA ALA A 125 2.60 7.67 12.63
C ALA A 125 2.45 8.33 11.25
N ILE A 126 1.34 9.00 10.99
CA ILE A 126 0.97 9.47 9.64
C ILE A 126 1.32 10.93 9.36
N LYS A 127 1.47 11.77 10.40
CA LYS A 127 1.63 13.22 10.25
C LYS A 127 2.62 13.64 9.16
N ASP A 128 3.88 13.21 9.26
CA ASP A 128 4.90 13.63 8.29
C ASP A 128 4.64 13.06 6.88
N ASP A 129 3.93 11.93 6.76
CA ASP A 129 3.53 11.39 5.46
C ASP A 129 2.47 12.26 4.80
N ILE A 130 1.48 12.77 5.55
CA ILE A 130 0.47 13.71 5.06
C ILE A 130 1.12 15.04 4.66
N GLU A 131 2.03 15.56 5.49
CA GLU A 131 2.79 16.79 5.18
C GLU A 131 3.58 16.62 3.87
N ARG A 132 4.29 15.50 3.70
CA ARG A 132 4.98 15.18 2.43
C ARG A 132 4.01 15.13 1.25
N PHE A 133 2.87 14.47 1.37
CA PHE A 133 1.90 14.38 0.28
C PHE A 133 1.39 15.78 -0.14
N MET A 134 1.13 16.67 0.83
CA MET A 134 0.76 18.05 0.54
C MET A 134 1.89 18.80 -0.18
N ASP A 135 3.13 18.67 0.27
CA ASP A 135 4.29 19.31 -0.36
C ASP A 135 4.53 18.81 -1.80
N GLU A 136 4.16 17.56 -2.08
CA GLU A 136 4.23 16.93 -3.40
C GLU A 136 3.05 17.32 -4.32
N GLY A 137 2.13 18.18 -3.85
CA GLY A 137 1.05 18.75 -4.64
C GLY A 137 -0.18 17.85 -4.80
N LEU A 138 -0.41 16.93 -3.87
CA LEU A 138 -1.64 16.13 -3.84
C LEU A 138 -2.89 16.95 -3.47
N PHE A 139 -2.71 18.11 -2.83
CA PHE A 139 -3.77 18.98 -2.32
C PHE A 139 -3.48 20.46 -2.59
#